data_AF-A0AAE1PIY9-F1
#
_entry.id   AF-A0AAE1PIY9-F1
#
_cell.length_a   1.000
_cell.length_b   1.000
_cell.length_c   1.000
_cell.angle_alpha   90.00
_cell.angle_beta   90.00
_cell.angle_gamma   90.00
#
_symmetry.space_group_name_H-M   'P 1'
#
loop_
_entity.id
_entity.type
_entity.pdbx_description
1 polymer ?
#
loop_
_entity_poly.entity_id
_entity_poly.type
_entity_poly.pdbx_seq_one_letter_code
_entity_poly.pdbx_strand_id
1 'polypeptide(L)'
;MSGTRWLARLEAVNVIIDQWEALKLHFELSASKERCHTTRTLHDAYRDDQNKLYLLFVRKTLKEVVRVNKIFQAQAADITKVTQDLVAMYRNLMNIVVNPKHLSKCSDENLPKLKFLDHVMPCEAMNFGYEFNTFAVACSLTKVQVQYVKERCKEFVIELINQVQMRLPDNVETLLMLKKFHPSIATSQIKDSVAQIGARYRSTFEDLDGLENEWSSIGLQQWPKSCLGNLISFWTEVNEKENSAGEKLFSNISSLVLSLLSLPFSNATVERIFSQMNVVHSKLRNRLNVRSVEALLQIRYGLIHYFQSCVNFEPSDDMIRNFNSKGTAEEEEDNIIALDVQ
;
A
#
# COMPACT_ATOMS: atom_id res chain seq x y z
N MET A 1 8.34 14.92 8.07
CA MET A 1 7.88 15.33 6.73
C MET A 1 8.84 14.79 5.65
N SER A 2 8.53 13.66 4.99
CA SER A 2 9.33 13.11 3.86
C SER A 2 8.53 12.13 2.97
N GLY A 3 7.20 12.16 2.99
CA GLY A 3 6.35 11.12 2.36
C GLY A 3 6.12 11.22 0.85
N THR A 4 6.60 12.28 0.18
CA THR A 4 6.26 12.54 -1.24
C THR A 4 7.24 11.96 -2.27
N ARG A 5 8.32 11.28 -1.86
CA ARG A 5 9.48 11.12 -2.74
C ARG A 5 9.31 10.10 -3.88
N TRP A 6 8.63 8.96 -3.68
CA TRP A 6 8.57 7.91 -4.72
C TRP A 6 7.54 8.19 -5.81
N LEU A 7 6.34 8.64 -5.44
CA LEU A 7 5.32 9.06 -6.43
C LEU A 7 5.85 10.20 -7.31
N ALA A 8 6.57 11.15 -6.70
CA ALA A 8 7.21 12.25 -7.42
C ALA A 8 8.34 11.80 -8.35
N ARG A 9 9.01 10.65 -8.09
CA ARG A 9 10.07 10.16 -8.99
C ARG A 9 9.51 9.68 -10.32
N LEU A 10 8.43 8.89 -10.31
CA LEU A 10 7.81 8.46 -11.56
C LEU A 10 7.31 9.68 -12.35
N GLU A 11 6.68 10.64 -11.67
CA GLU A 11 6.19 11.85 -12.34
C GLU A 11 7.33 12.67 -12.96
N ALA A 12 8.42 12.86 -12.22
CA ALA A 12 9.61 13.52 -12.76
C ALA A 12 10.19 12.77 -13.97
N VAL A 13 10.28 11.44 -13.91
CA VAL A 13 10.75 10.61 -15.03
C VAL A 13 9.82 10.74 -16.24
N ASN A 14 8.49 10.75 -16.04
CA ASN A 14 7.52 10.96 -17.12
C ASN A 14 7.77 12.32 -17.79
N VAL A 15 7.80 13.41 -17.03
CA VAL A 15 8.04 14.76 -17.55
C VAL A 15 9.35 14.84 -18.32
N ILE A 16 10.44 14.28 -17.78
CA ILE A 16 11.74 14.27 -18.44
C ILE A 16 11.69 13.55 -19.79
N ILE A 17 11.05 12.39 -19.86
CA ILE A 17 10.99 11.60 -21.10
C ILE A 17 10.04 12.25 -22.12
N ASP A 18 8.89 12.72 -21.66
CA ASP A 18 7.86 13.28 -22.55
C ASP A 18 8.30 14.63 -23.13
N GLN A 19 9.15 15.36 -22.42
CA GLN A 19 9.75 16.62 -22.89
C GLN A 19 11.21 16.47 -23.36
N TRP A 20 11.69 15.24 -23.60
CA TRP A 20 13.12 14.97 -23.84
C TRP A 20 13.74 15.86 -24.93
N GLU A 21 13.08 15.96 -26.10
CA GLU A 21 13.62 16.74 -27.22
C GLU A 21 13.62 18.25 -26.93
N ALA A 22 12.59 18.75 -26.25
CA ALA A 22 12.51 20.16 -25.86
C ALA A 22 13.59 20.50 -24.82
N LEU A 23 13.81 19.62 -23.83
CA LEU A 23 14.86 19.77 -22.82
C LEU A 23 16.25 19.70 -23.44
N LYS A 24 16.48 18.75 -24.36
CA LYS A 24 17.74 18.62 -25.11
C LYS A 24 18.07 19.91 -25.86
N LEU A 25 17.12 20.44 -26.64
CA LEU A 25 17.30 21.69 -27.37
C LEU A 25 17.52 22.88 -26.43
N HIS A 26 16.75 22.97 -25.34
CA HIS A 26 16.88 24.04 -24.36
C HIS A 26 18.28 24.07 -23.73
N PHE A 27 18.81 22.93 -23.30
CA PHE A 27 20.14 22.86 -22.68
C PHE A 27 21.27 23.02 -23.70
N GLU A 28 21.08 22.66 -24.96
CA GLU A 28 22.02 22.98 -26.05
C GLU A 28 22.15 24.49 -26.26
N LEU A 29 21.01 25.19 -26.39
CA LEU A 29 20.99 26.64 -26.53
C LEU A 29 21.53 27.36 -25.29
N SER A 30 21.22 26.84 -24.10
CA SER A 30 21.67 27.45 -22.85
C SER A 30 23.16 27.22 -22.61
N ALA A 31 23.71 26.04 -22.93
CA ALA A 31 25.13 25.75 -22.76
C ALA A 31 26.02 26.57 -23.72
N SER A 32 25.49 26.97 -24.88
CA SER A 32 26.19 27.86 -25.82
C SER A 32 26.20 29.32 -25.39
N LYS A 33 25.17 29.77 -24.64
CA LYS A 33 25.01 31.18 -24.20
C LYS A 33 25.57 31.44 -22.80
N GLU A 34 25.43 30.48 -21.89
CA GLU A 34 25.77 30.65 -20.48
C GLU A 34 26.97 29.79 -20.07
N ARG A 35 27.94 30.38 -19.37
CA ARG A 35 29.06 29.63 -18.77
C ARG A 35 28.67 29.05 -17.41
N CYS A 36 27.63 28.22 -17.39
CA CYS A 36 27.18 27.51 -16.20
C CYS A 36 27.60 26.02 -16.26
N HIS A 37 28.26 25.53 -15.22
CA HIS A 37 28.69 24.13 -15.14
C HIS A 37 27.48 23.18 -15.18
N THR A 38 26.43 23.47 -14.40
CA THR A 38 25.21 22.66 -14.33
C THR A 38 24.52 22.55 -15.70
N THR A 39 24.44 23.65 -16.45
CA THR A 39 23.88 23.67 -17.80
C THR A 39 24.65 22.76 -18.75
N ARG A 40 25.98 22.74 -18.66
CA ARG A 40 26.83 21.82 -19.46
C ARG A 40 26.61 20.36 -19.08
N THR A 41 26.57 20.06 -17.78
CA THR A 41 26.29 18.70 -17.30
C THR A 41 24.95 18.19 -17.80
N LEU A 42 23.90 19.03 -17.76
CA LEU A 42 22.58 18.66 -18.25
C LEU A 42 22.57 18.51 -19.78
N HIS A 43 23.20 19.43 -20.51
CA HIS A 43 23.37 19.30 -21.96
C HIS A 43 24.02 17.97 -22.35
N ASP A 44 25.13 17.60 -21.70
CA ASP A 44 25.82 16.33 -21.96
C ASP A 44 24.93 15.14 -21.60
N ALA A 45 24.17 15.22 -20.50
CA ALA A 45 23.24 14.18 -20.09
C ALA A 45 22.08 13.95 -21.09
N TYR A 46 21.49 15.02 -21.65
CA TYR A 46 20.41 14.92 -22.65
C TYR A 46 20.91 14.58 -24.06
N ARG A 47 22.20 14.84 -24.34
CA ARG A 47 22.85 14.45 -25.59
C ARG A 47 23.15 12.95 -25.64
N ASP A 48 23.39 12.31 -24.50
CA ASP A 48 23.67 10.88 -24.42
C ASP A 48 22.38 10.04 -24.41
N ASP A 49 22.10 9.39 -25.54
CA ASP A 49 20.93 8.51 -25.71
C ASP A 49 20.93 7.33 -24.71
N GLN A 50 22.08 6.95 -24.12
CA GLN A 50 22.13 5.94 -23.06
C GLN A 50 21.28 6.35 -21.85
N ASN A 51 21.23 7.64 -21.52
CA ASN A 51 20.44 8.16 -20.41
C ASN A 51 18.93 8.09 -20.72
N LYS A 52 18.52 8.44 -21.95
CA LYS A 52 17.12 8.30 -22.38
C LYS A 52 16.71 6.82 -22.34
N LEU A 53 17.55 5.95 -22.89
CA LEU A 53 17.31 4.51 -22.93
C LEU A 53 17.15 3.93 -21.51
N TYR A 54 18.03 4.31 -20.58
CA TYR A 54 17.92 3.92 -19.17
C TYR A 54 16.61 4.44 -18.53
N LEU A 55 16.26 5.70 -18.74
CA LEU A 55 15.05 6.30 -18.16
C LEU A 55 13.76 5.66 -18.69
N LEU A 56 13.71 5.24 -19.95
CA LEU A 56 12.58 4.48 -20.51
C LEU A 56 12.34 3.18 -19.72
N PHE A 57 13.40 2.46 -19.37
CA PHE A 57 13.29 1.26 -18.53
C PHE A 57 12.86 1.61 -17.11
N VAL A 58 13.46 2.63 -16.50
CA VAL A 58 13.09 3.09 -15.15
C VAL A 58 11.62 3.50 -15.10
N ARG A 59 11.11 4.22 -16.11
CA ARG A 59 9.70 4.59 -16.24
C ARG A 59 8.79 3.36 -16.20
N LYS A 60 9.07 2.35 -17.03
CA LYS A 60 8.31 1.09 -17.06
C LYS A 60 8.28 0.43 -15.68
N THR A 61 9.44 0.27 -15.06
CA THR A 61 9.58 -0.44 -13.78
C THR A 61 8.90 0.31 -12.63
N LEU A 62 9.03 1.64 -12.57
CA LEU A 62 8.42 2.46 -11.53
C LEU A 62 6.89 2.53 -11.63
N LYS A 63 6.29 2.36 -12.82
CA LYS A 63 4.82 2.34 -12.97
C LYS A 63 4.17 1.29 -12.06
N GLU A 64 4.72 0.08 -12.01
CA GLU A 64 4.18 -0.99 -11.16
C GLU A 64 4.32 -0.70 -9.67
N VAL A 65 5.49 -0.20 -9.25
CA VAL A 65 5.74 0.16 -7.84
C VAL A 65 4.80 1.28 -7.37
N VAL A 66 4.64 2.31 -8.20
CA VAL A 66 3.75 3.43 -7.91
C VAL A 66 2.28 3.00 -7.92
N ARG A 67 1.86 2.09 -8.83
CA ARG A 67 0.50 1.55 -8.86
C ARG A 67 0.13 0.89 -7.53
N VAL A 68 0.98 -0.01 -7.02
CA VAL A 68 0.74 -0.67 -5.74
C VAL A 68 0.78 0.31 -4.58
N ASN A 69 1.73 1.24 -4.55
CA ASN A 69 1.79 2.25 -3.49
C ASN A 69 0.49 3.09 -3.42
N LYS A 70 -0.10 3.46 -4.57
CA LYS A 70 -1.40 4.15 -4.62
C LYS A 70 -2.54 3.29 -4.06
N ILE A 71 -2.53 1.98 -4.30
CA ILE A 71 -3.53 1.05 -3.77
C ILE A 71 -3.44 0.96 -2.24
N PHE A 72 -2.23 0.90 -1.67
CA PHE A 72 -2.03 0.96 -0.22
C PHE A 72 -2.50 2.28 0.41
N GLN A 73 -2.53 3.38 -0.36
CA GLN A 73 -3.03 4.68 0.06
C GLN A 73 -4.56 4.84 -0.09
N ALA A 74 -5.27 3.86 -0.68
CA ALA A 74 -6.71 3.95 -0.88
C ALA A 74 -7.49 3.88 0.45
N GLN A 75 -8.65 4.55 0.51
CA GLN A 75 -9.42 4.72 1.75
C GLN A 75 -10.15 3.46 2.20
N ALA A 76 -10.65 2.66 1.26
CA ALA A 76 -11.42 1.44 1.49
C ALA A 76 -10.78 0.25 0.76
N ALA A 77 -9.46 0.11 0.91
CA ALA A 77 -8.73 -0.95 0.24
C ALA A 77 -9.04 -2.30 0.91
N ASP A 78 -9.52 -3.27 0.13
CA ASP A 78 -9.69 -4.65 0.59
C ASP A 78 -8.31 -5.27 0.82
N ILE A 79 -7.99 -5.58 2.08
CA ILE A 79 -6.66 -6.05 2.45
C ILE A 79 -6.24 -7.31 1.69
N THR A 80 -7.17 -8.21 1.36
CA THR A 80 -6.83 -9.43 0.62
C THR A 80 -6.39 -9.10 -0.80
N LYS A 81 -7.02 -8.11 -1.44
CA LYS A 81 -6.69 -7.64 -2.79
C LYS A 81 -5.39 -6.83 -2.78
N VAL A 82 -5.21 -5.96 -1.79
CA VAL A 82 -3.98 -5.17 -1.59
C VAL A 82 -2.76 -6.09 -1.42
N THR A 83 -2.89 -7.15 -0.63
CA THR A 83 -1.83 -8.15 -0.46
C THR A 83 -1.55 -8.90 -1.76
N GLN A 84 -2.57 -9.28 -2.52
CA GLN A 84 -2.40 -9.90 -3.85
C GLN A 84 -1.65 -8.97 -4.81
N ASP A 85 -2.00 -7.68 -4.83
CA ASP A 85 -1.32 -6.66 -5.63
C ASP A 85 0.16 -6.51 -5.25
N LEU A 86 0.49 -6.54 -3.95
CA LEU A 86 1.86 -6.50 -3.45
C LEU A 86 2.68 -7.71 -3.96
N VAL A 87 2.13 -8.91 -3.80
CA VAL A 87 2.76 -10.16 -4.27
C VAL A 87 2.94 -10.13 -5.79
N ALA A 88 1.92 -9.71 -6.53
CA ALA A 88 1.96 -9.63 -7.98
C ALA A 88 3.04 -8.65 -8.46
N MET A 89 3.13 -7.45 -7.85
CA MET A 89 4.20 -6.50 -8.15
C MET A 89 5.57 -7.09 -7.85
N TYR A 90 5.74 -7.74 -6.69
CA TYR A 90 7.01 -8.33 -6.31
C TYR A 90 7.42 -9.47 -7.27
N ARG A 91 6.48 -10.35 -7.65
CA ARG A 91 6.68 -11.38 -8.66
C ARG A 91 7.00 -10.79 -10.04
N ASN A 92 6.36 -9.69 -10.42
CA ASN A 92 6.64 -9.00 -11.68
C ASN A 92 8.06 -8.42 -11.72
N LEU A 93 8.52 -7.80 -10.62
CA LEU A 93 9.91 -7.33 -10.51
C LEU A 93 10.89 -8.50 -10.60
N MET A 94 10.63 -9.57 -9.86
CA MET A 94 11.45 -10.80 -9.92
C MET A 94 11.51 -11.38 -11.33
N ASN A 95 10.38 -11.47 -12.04
CA ASN A 95 10.33 -11.99 -13.42
C ASN A 95 11.19 -11.21 -14.42
N ILE A 96 11.56 -9.96 -14.10
CA ILE A 96 12.46 -9.17 -14.96
C ILE A 96 13.89 -9.71 -14.90
N VAL A 97 14.34 -10.25 -13.75
CA VAL A 97 15.73 -10.65 -13.51
C VAL A 97 15.94 -12.11 -13.12
N VAL A 98 14.91 -12.83 -12.67
CA VAL A 98 14.96 -14.24 -12.26
C VAL A 98 14.35 -15.15 -13.32
N ASN A 99 14.95 -16.33 -13.53
CA ASN A 99 14.43 -17.32 -14.47
C ASN A 99 12.96 -17.70 -14.14
N PRO A 100 12.01 -17.56 -15.08
CA PRO A 100 10.59 -17.87 -14.85
C PRO A 100 10.33 -19.30 -14.37
N LYS A 101 11.15 -20.28 -14.79
CA LYS A 101 11.03 -21.69 -14.35
C LYS A 101 11.34 -21.89 -12.87
N HIS A 102 12.22 -21.07 -12.29
CA HIS A 102 12.50 -21.08 -10.86
C HIS A 102 11.38 -20.36 -10.10
N LEU A 103 10.95 -19.20 -10.61
CA LEU A 103 9.92 -18.40 -9.95
C LEU A 103 8.55 -19.08 -9.95
N SER A 104 8.22 -19.88 -10.97
CA SER A 104 6.93 -20.61 -11.03
C SER A 104 6.80 -21.69 -9.96
N LYS A 105 7.92 -22.18 -9.41
CA LYS A 105 7.94 -23.20 -8.36
C LYS A 105 7.85 -22.60 -6.94
N CYS A 106 8.09 -21.30 -6.82
CA CYS A 106 8.06 -20.61 -5.54
C CYS A 106 6.62 -20.19 -5.21
N SER A 107 6.12 -20.59 -4.04
CA SER A 107 4.83 -20.10 -3.52
C SER A 107 4.94 -18.65 -3.08
N ASP A 108 3.82 -17.93 -3.11
CA ASP A 108 3.77 -16.51 -2.75
C ASP A 108 4.25 -16.24 -1.30
N GLU A 109 4.02 -17.19 -0.40
CA GLU A 109 4.43 -17.12 1.02
C GLU A 109 5.95 -17.19 1.20
N ASN A 110 6.64 -17.90 0.31
CA ASN A 110 8.08 -18.04 0.34
C ASN A 110 8.80 -17.00 -0.52
N LEU A 111 8.05 -16.28 -1.38
CA LEU A 111 8.60 -15.30 -2.29
C LEU A 111 9.42 -14.21 -1.57
N PRO A 112 8.97 -13.62 -0.45
CA PRO A 112 9.78 -12.65 0.31
C PRO A 112 11.09 -13.21 0.85
N LYS A 113 11.16 -14.52 1.12
CA LYS A 113 12.33 -15.21 1.72
C LYS A 113 13.26 -15.80 0.66
N LEU A 114 12.94 -15.66 -0.63
CA LEU A 114 13.71 -16.24 -1.72
C LEU A 114 15.09 -15.57 -1.85
N LYS A 115 16.15 -16.38 -1.86
CA LYS A 115 17.51 -15.96 -2.22
C LYS A 115 17.64 -15.81 -3.74
N PHE A 116 17.00 -14.79 -4.29
CA PHE A 116 16.83 -14.64 -5.73
C PHE A 116 18.13 -14.35 -6.49
N LEU A 117 19.15 -13.80 -5.83
CA LEU A 117 20.46 -13.49 -6.41
C LEU A 117 21.12 -14.72 -7.06
N ASP A 118 20.92 -15.91 -6.50
CA ASP A 118 21.46 -17.18 -7.00
C ASP A 118 20.80 -17.64 -8.32
N HIS A 119 19.74 -16.97 -8.74
CA HIS A 119 18.91 -17.35 -9.88
C HIS A 119 18.73 -16.20 -10.90
N VAL A 120 19.55 -15.16 -10.78
CA VAL A 120 19.54 -14.02 -11.69
C VAL A 120 20.03 -14.43 -13.08
N MET A 121 19.26 -14.08 -14.11
CA MET A 121 19.56 -14.43 -15.49
C MET A 121 20.53 -13.44 -16.18
N PRO A 122 21.18 -13.84 -17.29
CA PRO A 122 21.93 -12.93 -18.16
C PRO A 122 21.03 -11.85 -18.77
N CYS A 123 21.59 -10.68 -19.07
CA CYS A 123 20.85 -9.55 -19.65
C CYS A 123 20.17 -9.88 -20.98
N GLU A 124 20.72 -10.80 -21.75
CA GLU A 124 20.18 -11.24 -23.04
C GLU A 124 18.82 -11.93 -22.92
N ALA A 125 18.56 -12.55 -21.76
CA ALA A 125 17.31 -13.23 -21.46
C ALA A 125 16.25 -12.31 -20.81
N MET A 126 16.63 -11.09 -20.42
CA MET A 126 15.75 -10.16 -19.73
C MET A 126 14.82 -9.39 -20.69
N ASN A 127 13.60 -9.11 -20.23
CA ASN A 127 12.65 -8.30 -20.97
C ASN A 127 12.65 -6.82 -20.52
N PHE A 128 13.33 -5.97 -21.30
CA PHE A 128 13.42 -4.53 -21.05
C PHE A 128 12.14 -3.74 -21.44
N GLY A 129 11.22 -4.36 -22.19
CA GLY A 129 9.96 -3.75 -22.61
C GLY A 129 10.00 -3.05 -23.97
N TYR A 130 8.82 -2.76 -24.51
CA TYR A 130 8.63 -2.28 -25.88
C TYR A 130 9.35 -0.95 -26.16
N GLU A 131 9.11 0.09 -25.36
CA GLU A 131 9.68 1.42 -25.60
C GLU A 131 11.21 1.40 -25.57
N PHE A 132 11.80 0.64 -24.63
CA PHE A 132 13.25 0.45 -24.54
C PHE A 132 13.79 -0.21 -25.80
N ASN A 133 13.19 -1.32 -26.24
CA ASN A 133 13.67 -2.08 -27.39
C ASN A 133 13.54 -1.28 -28.69
N THR A 134 12.42 -0.57 -28.89
CA THR A 134 12.20 0.28 -30.06
C THR A 134 13.21 1.43 -30.09
N PHE A 135 13.44 2.10 -28.96
CA PHE A 135 14.40 3.19 -28.90
C PHE A 135 15.85 2.69 -29.09
N ALA A 136 16.20 1.54 -28.52
CA ALA A 136 17.53 0.93 -28.69
C ALA A 136 17.87 0.63 -30.16
N VAL A 137 16.86 0.29 -30.98
CA VAL A 137 17.05 0.07 -32.43
C VAL A 137 17.11 1.39 -33.21
N ALA A 138 16.33 2.41 -32.79
CA ALA A 138 16.24 3.69 -33.48
C ALA A 138 17.41 4.64 -33.18
N CYS A 139 18.02 4.54 -32.00
CA CYS A 139 19.12 5.39 -31.57
C CYS A 139 20.46 5.01 -32.22
N SER A 140 21.44 5.92 -32.19
CA SER A 140 22.78 5.69 -32.75
C SER A 140 23.75 4.98 -31.78
N LEU A 141 23.23 4.26 -30.79
CA LEU A 141 24.05 3.55 -29.80
C LEU A 141 24.66 2.28 -30.39
N THR A 142 25.92 2.02 -30.04
CA THR A 142 26.58 0.76 -30.37
C THR A 142 26.01 -0.39 -29.53
N LYS A 143 26.19 -1.64 -30.00
CA LYS A 143 25.80 -2.84 -29.23
C LYS A 143 26.42 -2.87 -27.82
N VAL A 144 27.66 -2.39 -27.68
CA VAL A 144 28.38 -2.33 -26.40
C VAL A 144 27.72 -1.32 -25.45
N GLN A 145 27.35 -0.13 -25.94
CA GLN A 145 26.63 0.88 -25.14
C GLN A 145 25.23 0.39 -24.73
N VAL A 146 24.49 -0.26 -25.63
CA VAL A 146 23.19 -0.84 -25.29
C VAL A 146 23.34 -1.92 -24.22
N GLN A 147 24.35 -2.80 -24.34
CA GLN A 147 24.63 -3.80 -23.31
C GLN A 147 25.00 -3.17 -21.96
N TYR A 148 25.81 -2.10 -21.97
CA TYR A 148 26.14 -1.35 -20.76
C TYR A 148 24.88 -0.79 -20.06
N VAL A 149 23.93 -0.23 -20.83
CA VAL A 149 22.66 0.25 -20.28
C VAL A 149 21.80 -0.91 -19.73
N LYS A 150 21.79 -2.06 -20.40
CA LYS A 150 21.08 -3.27 -19.93
C LYS A 150 21.59 -3.74 -18.57
N GLU A 151 22.91 -3.80 -18.37
CA GLU A 151 23.49 -4.17 -17.08
C GLU A 151 23.08 -3.18 -15.97
N ARG A 152 23.11 -1.87 -16.24
CA ARG A 152 22.62 -0.86 -15.27
C ARG A 152 21.14 -1.03 -14.95
N CYS A 153 20.32 -1.39 -15.95
CA CYS A 153 18.90 -1.68 -15.75
C CYS A 153 18.70 -2.92 -14.86
N LYS A 154 19.51 -3.95 -15.06
CA LYS A 154 19.52 -5.17 -14.24
C LYS A 154 19.90 -4.87 -12.79
N GLU A 155 21.00 -4.14 -12.57
CA GLU A 155 21.43 -3.69 -11.25
C GLU A 155 20.35 -2.89 -10.54
N PHE A 156 19.68 -1.98 -11.27
CA PHE A 156 18.56 -1.20 -10.73
C PHE A 156 17.42 -2.09 -10.23
N VAL A 157 17.01 -3.10 -11.00
CA VAL A 157 15.94 -4.01 -10.57
C VAL A 157 16.36 -4.88 -9.40
N ILE A 158 17.61 -5.38 -9.40
CA ILE A 158 18.15 -6.17 -8.28
C ILE A 158 18.09 -5.34 -6.99
N GLU A 159 18.59 -4.10 -7.04
CA GLU A 159 18.58 -3.23 -5.88
C GLU A 159 17.15 -2.86 -5.45
N LEU A 160 16.26 -2.60 -6.42
CA LEU A 160 14.85 -2.36 -6.13
C LEU A 160 14.20 -3.56 -5.40
N ILE A 161 14.45 -4.79 -5.85
CA ILE A 161 13.94 -6.01 -5.21
C ILE A 161 14.49 -6.15 -3.79
N ASN A 162 15.80 -5.95 -3.59
CA ASN A 162 16.43 -5.99 -2.26
C ASN A 162 15.79 -4.96 -1.33
N GLN A 163 15.65 -3.71 -1.80
CA GLN A 163 15.07 -2.62 -1.02
C GLN A 163 13.59 -2.87 -0.70
N VAL A 164 12.83 -3.52 -1.60
CA VAL A 164 11.47 -3.97 -1.31
C VAL A 164 11.48 -5.05 -0.22
N GLN A 165 12.31 -6.10 -0.34
CA GLN A 165 12.42 -7.15 0.69
C GLN A 165 12.75 -6.60 2.07
N MET A 166 13.72 -5.69 2.16
CA MET A 166 14.14 -5.07 3.42
C MET A 166 13.06 -4.21 4.09
N ARG A 167 12.05 -3.76 3.33
CA ARG A 167 10.95 -2.93 3.83
C ARG A 167 9.66 -3.70 4.06
N LEU A 168 9.62 -4.98 3.69
CA LEU A 168 8.51 -5.84 4.09
C LEU A 168 8.54 -5.98 5.61
N PRO A 169 7.39 -5.85 6.29
CA PRO A 169 7.36 -5.95 7.73
C PRO A 169 7.56 -7.41 8.16
N ASP A 170 8.03 -7.63 9.39
CA ASP A 170 8.28 -8.98 9.93
C ASP A 170 7.03 -9.88 9.90
N ASN A 171 5.85 -9.25 9.99
CA ASN A 171 4.55 -9.92 9.92
C ASN A 171 4.00 -10.08 8.48
N VAL A 172 4.82 -9.93 7.43
CA VAL A 172 4.39 -10.11 6.04
C VAL A 172 3.74 -11.47 5.82
N GLU A 173 4.19 -12.51 6.53
CA GLU A 173 3.61 -13.84 6.46
C GLU A 173 2.14 -13.84 6.91
N THR A 174 1.80 -13.12 7.99
CA THR A 174 0.41 -12.93 8.41
C THR A 174 -0.39 -12.22 7.33
N LEU A 175 0.14 -11.16 6.71
CA LEU A 175 -0.54 -10.45 5.62
C LEU A 175 -0.86 -11.39 4.46
N LEU A 176 0.09 -12.22 4.07
CA LEU A 176 -0.06 -13.22 3.00
C LEU A 176 -1.09 -14.29 3.35
N MET A 177 -1.18 -14.68 4.62
CA MET A 177 -2.20 -15.63 5.09
C MET A 177 -3.62 -15.06 5.01
N LEU A 178 -3.81 -13.73 5.13
CA LEU A 178 -5.15 -13.11 5.07
C LEU A 178 -5.88 -13.40 3.77
N LYS A 179 -5.16 -13.66 2.67
CA LYS A 179 -5.77 -14.05 1.39
C LYS A 179 -6.71 -15.26 1.55
N LYS A 180 -6.42 -16.17 2.48
CA LYS A 180 -7.23 -17.36 2.78
C LYS A 180 -8.65 -16.99 3.21
N PHE A 181 -8.83 -15.83 3.86
CA PHE A 181 -10.11 -15.36 4.35
C PHE A 181 -10.94 -14.61 3.31
N HIS A 182 -10.46 -14.47 2.07
CA HIS A 182 -11.29 -13.95 0.99
C HIS A 182 -12.54 -14.83 0.84
N PRO A 183 -13.76 -14.26 0.66
CA PRO A 183 -15.00 -15.04 0.65
C PRO A 183 -14.97 -16.20 -0.34
N SER A 184 -14.42 -16.01 -1.54
CA SER A 184 -14.33 -17.07 -2.55
C SER A 184 -13.49 -18.29 -2.13
N ILE A 185 -12.53 -18.11 -1.21
CA ILE A 185 -11.71 -19.19 -0.67
C ILE A 185 -12.39 -19.76 0.58
N ALA A 186 -12.88 -18.90 1.46
CA ALA A 186 -13.57 -19.30 2.68
C ALA A 186 -14.81 -20.16 2.41
N THR A 187 -15.54 -19.92 1.32
CA THR A 187 -16.70 -20.72 0.91
C THR A 187 -16.34 -21.94 0.04
N SER A 188 -15.06 -22.16 -0.27
CA SER A 188 -14.62 -23.33 -1.03
C SER A 188 -14.80 -24.62 -0.22
N GLN A 189 -15.10 -25.72 -0.90
CA GLN A 189 -15.13 -27.06 -0.31
C GLN A 189 -13.72 -27.59 -0.02
N ILE A 190 -12.76 -27.20 -0.85
CA ILE A 190 -11.34 -27.56 -0.69
C ILE A 190 -10.58 -26.28 -0.39
N LYS A 191 -10.08 -26.17 0.84
CA LYS A 191 -9.33 -25.02 1.33
C LYS A 191 -8.33 -25.46 2.40
N ASP A 192 -7.26 -24.70 2.53
CA ASP A 192 -6.19 -25.01 3.47
C ASP A 192 -6.63 -24.80 4.92
N SER A 193 -5.97 -25.51 5.83
CA SER A 193 -6.09 -25.31 7.27
C SER A 193 -5.71 -23.87 7.68
N VAL A 194 -6.36 -23.41 8.75
CA VAL A 194 -6.15 -22.13 9.43
C VAL A 194 -5.49 -22.31 10.81
N ALA A 195 -5.15 -23.52 11.21
CA ALA A 195 -4.57 -23.86 12.50
C ALA A 195 -3.26 -23.10 12.75
N GLN A 196 -2.42 -22.93 11.72
CA GLN A 196 -1.17 -22.19 11.86
C GLN A 196 -1.40 -20.72 12.24
N ILE A 197 -2.40 -20.06 11.63
CA ILE A 197 -2.72 -18.67 11.95
C ILE A 197 -3.50 -18.58 13.26
N GLY A 198 -4.40 -19.54 13.53
CA GLY A 198 -5.10 -19.66 14.81
C GLY A 198 -4.12 -19.82 15.99
N ALA A 199 -3.12 -20.69 15.86
CA ALA A 199 -2.09 -20.86 16.89
C ALA A 199 -1.28 -19.59 17.13
N ARG A 200 -1.00 -18.80 16.08
CA ARG A 200 -0.28 -17.51 16.21
C ARG A 200 -1.11 -16.44 16.92
N TYR A 201 -2.43 -16.43 16.72
CA TYR A 201 -3.36 -15.44 17.28
C TYR A 201 -4.33 -16.07 18.29
N ARG A 202 -3.83 -16.99 19.11
CA ARG A 202 -4.65 -17.83 20.00
C ARG A 202 -5.55 -17.05 20.97
N SER A 203 -5.15 -15.83 21.34
CA SER A 203 -5.88 -14.98 22.27
C SER A 203 -7.17 -14.37 21.71
N THR A 204 -7.46 -14.53 20.41
CA THR A 204 -8.63 -13.89 19.77
C THR A 204 -9.86 -14.81 19.72
N PHE A 205 -9.77 -16.06 20.19
CA PHE A 205 -10.85 -17.04 20.16
C PHE A 205 -10.69 -18.06 21.29
N GLU A 206 -11.69 -18.92 21.50
CA GLU A 206 -11.75 -19.83 22.65
C GLU A 206 -11.06 -21.16 22.42
N ASP A 207 -11.26 -21.79 21.27
CA ASP A 207 -10.77 -23.15 20.99
C ASP A 207 -10.26 -23.35 19.56
N LEU A 208 -9.12 -24.05 19.41
CA LEU A 208 -8.45 -24.25 18.11
C LEU A 208 -9.12 -25.36 17.29
N ASP A 209 -9.58 -26.43 17.95
CA ASP A 209 -10.30 -27.51 17.27
C ASP A 209 -11.66 -27.02 16.80
N GLY A 210 -12.37 -26.26 17.64
CA GLY A 210 -13.58 -25.52 17.29
C GLY A 210 -13.37 -24.59 16.09
N LEU A 211 -12.28 -23.83 16.07
CA LEU A 211 -11.94 -22.95 14.95
C LEU A 211 -11.76 -23.70 13.61
N GLU A 212 -11.08 -24.85 13.59
CA GLU A 212 -10.92 -25.66 12.37
C GLU A 212 -12.24 -26.32 11.91
N ASN A 213 -13.05 -26.77 12.86
CA ASN A 213 -14.37 -27.33 12.58
C ASN A 213 -15.29 -26.25 11.97
N GLU A 214 -15.32 -25.06 12.58
CA GLU A 214 -16.06 -23.89 12.08
C GLU A 214 -15.58 -23.51 10.68
N TRP A 215 -14.26 -23.37 10.48
CA TRP A 215 -13.65 -23.05 9.19
C TRP A 215 -14.10 -24.01 8.09
N SER A 216 -14.02 -25.32 8.35
CA SER A 216 -14.46 -26.36 7.40
C SER A 216 -15.95 -26.23 7.07
N SER A 217 -16.77 -25.91 8.07
CA SER A 217 -18.23 -25.84 7.97
C SER A 217 -18.74 -24.61 7.21
N ILE A 218 -17.96 -23.53 7.08
CA ILE A 218 -18.36 -22.30 6.34
C ILE A 218 -18.82 -22.62 4.91
N GLY A 219 -18.13 -23.56 4.23
CA GLY A 219 -18.45 -23.92 2.84
C GLY A 219 -19.75 -24.69 2.69
N LEU A 220 -20.30 -25.23 3.78
CA LEU A 220 -21.56 -25.98 3.77
C LEU A 220 -22.78 -25.06 3.86
N GLN A 221 -22.59 -23.80 4.26
CA GLN A 221 -23.66 -22.82 4.40
C GLN A 221 -23.92 -22.09 3.08
N GLN A 222 -25.16 -21.63 2.92
CA GLN A 222 -25.51 -20.69 1.85
C GLN A 222 -25.35 -19.25 2.34
N TRP A 223 -24.61 -18.46 1.58
CA TRP A 223 -24.31 -17.07 1.88
C TRP A 223 -25.01 -16.13 0.90
N PRO A 224 -25.54 -14.97 1.35
CA PRO A 224 -26.11 -13.97 0.47
C PRO A 224 -25.10 -13.50 -0.59
N LYS A 225 -25.53 -13.40 -1.85
CA LYS A 225 -24.64 -12.90 -2.92
C LYS A 225 -24.12 -11.48 -2.67
N SER A 226 -24.86 -10.68 -1.90
CA SER A 226 -24.50 -9.31 -1.52
C SER A 226 -23.23 -9.23 -0.67
N CYS A 227 -22.95 -10.23 0.18
CA CYS A 227 -21.78 -10.18 1.07
C CYS A 227 -20.51 -10.79 0.44
N LEU A 228 -20.64 -11.68 -0.56
CA LEU A 228 -19.49 -12.39 -1.18
C LEU A 228 -18.49 -11.48 -1.92
N GLY A 229 -18.89 -10.25 -2.25
CA GLY A 229 -18.02 -9.28 -2.94
C GLY A 229 -17.16 -8.41 -2.01
N ASN A 230 -17.45 -8.39 -0.70
CA ASN A 230 -16.81 -7.54 0.29
C ASN A 230 -16.37 -8.36 1.50
N LEU A 231 -15.07 -8.34 1.80
CA LEU A 231 -14.48 -9.09 2.90
C LEU A 231 -15.14 -8.76 4.25
N ILE A 232 -15.34 -7.48 4.57
CA ILE A 232 -15.91 -7.05 5.85
C ILE A 232 -17.36 -7.50 5.94
N SER A 233 -18.17 -7.21 4.93
CA SER A 233 -19.60 -7.61 4.92
C SER A 233 -19.78 -9.13 5.04
N PHE A 234 -18.92 -9.92 4.40
CA PHE A 234 -18.95 -11.38 4.53
C PHE A 234 -18.66 -11.82 5.95
N TRP A 235 -17.58 -11.33 6.58
CA TRP A 235 -17.21 -11.74 7.93
C TRP A 235 -18.15 -11.19 9.01
N THR A 236 -18.82 -10.06 8.77
CA THR A 236 -19.94 -9.60 9.60
C THR A 236 -21.11 -10.59 9.55
N GLU A 237 -21.52 -11.03 8.34
CA GLU A 237 -22.59 -12.03 8.19
C GLU A 237 -22.23 -13.37 8.85
N VAL A 238 -20.98 -13.82 8.69
CA VAL A 238 -20.47 -15.03 9.36
C VAL A 238 -20.57 -14.89 10.88
N ASN A 239 -20.19 -13.72 11.41
CA ASN A 239 -20.27 -13.41 12.84
C ASN A 239 -21.72 -13.28 13.33
N GLU A 240 -22.66 -12.87 12.48
CA GLU A 240 -24.07 -12.73 12.84
C GLU A 240 -24.85 -14.04 12.75
N LYS A 241 -24.29 -15.06 12.12
CA LYS A 241 -24.97 -16.33 11.90
C LYS A 241 -25.23 -17.10 13.20
N GLU A 242 -26.49 -17.35 13.47
CA GLU A 242 -26.97 -18.06 14.66
C GLU A 242 -27.75 -19.33 14.31
N ASN A 243 -27.75 -20.28 15.26
CA ASN A 243 -28.49 -21.53 15.14
C ASN A 243 -29.94 -21.33 15.60
N SER A 244 -30.75 -22.38 15.53
CA SER A 244 -32.15 -22.32 15.97
C SER A 244 -32.32 -22.01 17.48
N ALA A 245 -31.24 -22.11 18.26
CA ALA A 245 -31.22 -21.77 19.68
C ALA A 245 -30.67 -20.34 19.95
N GLY A 246 -30.31 -19.58 18.92
CA GLY A 246 -29.74 -18.23 19.05
C GLY A 246 -28.25 -18.20 19.37
N GLU A 247 -27.54 -19.34 19.30
CA GLU A 247 -26.10 -19.40 19.54
C GLU A 247 -25.31 -19.16 18.25
N LYS A 248 -24.19 -18.46 18.35
CA LYS A 248 -23.29 -18.13 17.24
C LYS A 248 -22.66 -19.41 16.66
N LEU A 249 -22.83 -19.66 15.36
CA LEU A 249 -22.25 -20.84 14.70
C LEU A 249 -20.73 -20.76 14.53
N PHE A 250 -20.21 -19.55 14.33
CA PHE A 250 -18.84 -19.32 13.82
C PHE A 250 -18.03 -18.39 14.72
N SER A 251 -18.26 -18.45 16.03
CA SER A 251 -17.71 -17.51 17.00
C SER A 251 -16.18 -17.47 17.04
N ASN A 252 -15.50 -18.63 16.89
CA ASN A 252 -14.05 -18.69 16.95
C ASN A 252 -13.41 -18.11 15.69
N ILE A 253 -13.88 -18.55 14.52
CA ILE A 253 -13.31 -18.11 13.25
C ILE A 253 -13.67 -16.66 12.94
N SER A 254 -14.89 -16.20 13.26
CA SER A 254 -15.26 -14.80 13.08
C SER A 254 -14.44 -13.89 13.98
N SER A 255 -14.25 -14.26 15.25
CA SER A 255 -13.44 -13.46 16.19
C SER A 255 -11.99 -13.37 15.76
N LEU A 256 -11.39 -14.48 15.30
CA LEU A 256 -10.04 -14.45 14.72
C LEU A 256 -9.95 -13.49 13.52
N VAL A 257 -10.84 -13.66 12.54
CA VAL A 257 -10.74 -12.89 11.30
C VAL A 257 -11.05 -11.42 11.53
N LEU A 258 -12.10 -11.08 12.28
CA LEU A 258 -12.42 -9.68 12.60
C LEU A 258 -11.32 -9.03 13.43
N SER A 259 -10.70 -9.76 14.37
CA SER A 259 -9.54 -9.25 15.11
C SER A 259 -8.37 -8.94 14.17
N LEU A 260 -8.08 -9.83 13.21
CA LEU A 260 -7.05 -9.58 12.21
C LEU A 260 -7.41 -8.40 11.32
N LEU A 261 -8.65 -8.31 10.85
CA LEU A 261 -9.11 -7.22 9.97
C LEU A 261 -9.13 -5.85 10.65
N SER A 262 -9.13 -5.80 11.98
CA SER A 262 -9.00 -4.55 12.74
C SER A 262 -7.58 -3.99 12.80
N LEU A 263 -6.57 -4.76 12.37
CA LEU A 263 -5.19 -4.30 12.35
C LEU A 263 -4.97 -3.22 11.27
N PRO A 264 -4.19 -2.17 11.56
CA PRO A 264 -3.86 -1.16 10.56
C PRO A 264 -2.86 -1.73 9.55
N PHE A 265 -3.33 -2.02 8.34
CA PHE A 265 -2.50 -2.61 7.29
C PHE A 265 -1.81 -1.60 6.36
N SER A 266 -2.20 -0.34 6.44
CA SER A 266 -1.57 0.71 5.66
C SER A 266 -1.48 2.01 6.44
N ASN A 267 -0.52 2.83 6.04
CA ASN A 267 -0.34 4.17 6.61
C ASN A 267 -1.37 5.17 6.09
N ALA A 268 -2.34 4.77 5.25
CA ALA A 268 -3.31 5.69 4.65
C ALA A 268 -4.12 6.48 5.70
N THR A 269 -4.47 5.83 6.81
CA THR A 269 -5.18 6.49 7.93
C THR A 269 -4.30 7.53 8.61
N VAL A 270 -3.03 7.18 8.85
CA VAL A 270 -2.04 8.09 9.46
C VAL A 270 -1.72 9.27 8.54
N GLU A 271 -1.51 9.02 7.24
CA GLU A 271 -1.29 10.08 6.24
C GLU A 271 -2.49 11.01 6.11
N ARG A 272 -3.72 10.50 6.26
CA ARG A 272 -4.93 11.31 6.34
C ARG A 272 -4.94 12.20 7.58
N ILE A 273 -4.59 11.66 8.75
CA ILE A 273 -4.48 12.47 9.98
C ILE A 273 -3.46 13.59 9.78
N PHE A 274 -2.31 13.31 9.18
CA PHE A 274 -1.32 14.35 8.88
C PHE A 274 -1.80 15.38 7.86
N SER A 275 -2.58 14.97 6.86
CA SER A 275 -3.22 15.91 5.92
C SER A 275 -4.18 16.84 6.65
N GLN A 276 -5.05 16.31 7.54
CA GLN A 276 -5.94 17.11 8.37
C GLN A 276 -5.16 18.00 9.35
N MET A 277 -4.05 17.51 9.89
CA MET A 277 -3.16 18.29 10.76
C MET A 277 -2.60 19.52 10.03
N ASN A 278 -2.26 19.42 8.75
CA ASN A 278 -1.81 20.57 7.97
C ASN A 278 -2.92 21.63 7.76
N VAL A 279 -4.19 21.23 7.80
CA VAL A 279 -5.34 22.16 7.77
C VAL A 279 -5.53 22.84 9.12
N VAL A 280 -5.45 22.07 10.22
CA VAL A 280 -5.62 22.56 11.60
C VAL A 280 -4.45 23.45 12.02
N HIS A 281 -3.23 22.98 11.76
CA HIS A 281 -1.96 23.62 12.09
C HIS A 281 -1.27 24.11 10.81
N SER A 282 -1.87 25.14 10.22
CA SER A 282 -1.38 25.75 8.98
C SER A 282 -0.30 26.80 9.24
N LYS A 283 0.35 27.30 8.18
CA LYS A 283 1.34 28.39 8.30
C LYS A 283 0.76 29.67 8.93
N LEU A 284 -0.54 29.93 8.76
CA LEU A 284 -1.24 31.07 9.34
C LEU A 284 -1.73 30.80 10.77
N ARG A 285 -1.85 29.52 11.16
CA ARG A 285 -2.34 29.08 12.48
C ARG A 285 -1.36 28.06 13.09
N ASN A 286 -0.12 28.51 13.34
CA ASN A 286 1.00 27.66 13.77
C ASN A 286 1.36 27.78 15.26
N ARG A 287 0.51 28.44 16.07
CA ARG A 287 0.73 28.64 17.52
C ARG A 287 -0.23 27.83 18.40
N LEU A 288 -0.84 26.78 17.85
CA LEU A 288 -1.67 25.89 18.64
C LEU A 288 -0.79 24.97 19.48
N ASN A 289 -1.10 24.85 20.76
CA ASN A 289 -0.48 23.84 21.60
C ASN A 289 -0.94 22.43 21.17
N VAL A 290 -0.17 21.41 21.58
CA VAL A 290 -0.42 20.01 21.16
C VAL A 290 -1.83 19.55 21.54
N ARG A 291 -2.29 19.85 22.76
CA ARG A 291 -3.64 19.48 23.24
C ARG A 291 -4.75 20.08 22.37
N SER A 292 -4.60 21.32 21.93
CA SER A 292 -5.58 21.99 21.05
C SER A 292 -5.60 21.34 19.67
N VAL A 293 -4.43 20.98 19.13
CA VAL A 293 -4.35 20.28 17.84
C VAL A 293 -4.99 18.90 17.94
N GLU A 294 -4.69 18.16 19.00
CA GLU A 294 -5.28 16.85 19.28
C GLU A 294 -6.81 16.91 19.40
N ALA A 295 -7.35 17.79 20.24
CA ALA A 295 -8.79 17.96 20.41
C ALA A 295 -9.49 18.34 19.09
N LEU A 296 -8.90 19.26 18.31
CA LEU A 296 -9.44 19.64 17.01
C LEU A 296 -9.43 18.50 16.00
N LEU A 297 -8.39 17.65 16.01
CA LEU A 297 -8.31 16.46 15.17
C LEU A 297 -9.38 15.44 15.57
N GLN A 298 -9.56 15.18 16.87
CA GLN A 298 -10.57 14.26 17.39
C GLN A 298 -11.99 14.71 17.05
N ILE A 299 -12.32 15.99 17.30
CA ILE A 299 -13.63 16.56 16.94
C ILE A 299 -13.87 16.40 15.43
N ARG A 300 -12.90 16.80 14.60
CA ARG A 300 -13.05 16.74 13.15
C ARG A 300 -13.23 15.30 12.64
N TYR A 301 -12.50 14.35 13.22
CA TYR A 301 -12.62 12.94 12.85
C TYR A 301 -13.95 12.34 13.30
N GLY A 302 -14.36 12.61 14.55
CA GLY A 302 -15.65 12.19 15.07
C GLY A 302 -16.82 12.74 14.26
N LEU A 303 -16.79 14.03 13.90
CA LEU A 303 -17.82 14.63 13.05
C LEU A 303 -17.92 13.95 11.67
N ILE A 304 -16.79 13.61 11.05
CA ILE A 304 -16.79 12.89 9.77
C ILE A 304 -17.30 11.46 9.93
N HIS A 305 -16.87 10.76 10.99
CA HIS A 305 -17.17 9.35 11.17
C HIS A 305 -18.62 9.09 11.59
N TYR A 306 -19.12 9.82 12.58
CA TYR A 306 -20.44 9.60 13.17
C TYR A 306 -21.55 10.38 12.47
N PHE A 307 -21.24 11.56 11.93
CA PHE A 307 -22.25 12.48 11.39
C PHE A 307 -22.09 12.74 9.89
N GLN A 308 -21.10 12.14 9.22
CA GLN A 308 -20.69 12.41 7.82
C GLN A 308 -20.18 13.84 7.55
N SER A 309 -20.68 14.83 8.30
CA SER A 309 -20.38 16.26 8.19
C SER A 309 -20.74 16.98 9.50
N CYS A 310 -20.11 18.14 9.74
CA CYS A 310 -20.50 19.03 10.83
C CYS A 310 -21.91 19.59 10.71
N VAL A 311 -22.52 19.54 9.53
CA VAL A 311 -23.89 20.02 9.28
C VAL A 311 -24.93 19.14 9.97
N ASN A 312 -24.65 17.84 10.08
CA ASN A 312 -25.58 16.87 10.68
C ASN A 312 -25.31 16.65 12.17
N PHE A 313 -24.38 17.40 12.74
CA PHE A 313 -24.03 17.26 14.15
C PHE A 313 -25.03 18.03 15.01
N GLU A 314 -25.71 17.29 15.87
CA GLU A 314 -26.58 17.85 16.89
C GLU A 314 -25.89 17.72 18.25
N PRO A 315 -25.54 18.85 18.92
CA PRO A 315 -24.89 18.80 20.22
C PRO A 315 -25.86 18.25 21.27
N SER A 316 -25.38 17.37 22.14
CA SER A 316 -26.19 16.86 23.26
C SER A 316 -26.48 17.95 24.30
N ASP A 317 -27.53 17.76 25.09
CA ASP A 317 -27.87 18.66 26.20
C ASP A 317 -26.72 18.82 27.19
N ASP A 318 -25.88 17.80 27.38
CA ASP A 318 -24.67 17.88 28.20
C ASP A 318 -23.60 18.77 27.58
N MET A 319 -23.39 18.69 26.26
CA MET A 319 -22.45 19.56 25.56
C MET A 319 -22.87 21.03 25.63
N ILE A 320 -24.17 21.30 25.47
CA ILE A 320 -24.73 22.66 25.58
C ILE A 320 -24.59 23.18 27.03
N ARG A 321 -24.88 22.33 28.02
CA ARG A 321 -24.70 22.68 29.44
C ARG A 321 -23.24 22.99 29.75
N ASN A 322 -22.31 22.15 29.31
CA ASN A 322 -20.87 22.34 29.54
C ASN A 322 -20.31 23.57 28.85
N PHE A 323 -20.82 23.94 27.66
CA PHE A 323 -20.45 25.17 26.98
C PHE A 323 -20.85 26.42 27.78
N ASN A 324 -22.01 26.37 28.44
CA ASN A 324 -22.55 27.48 29.22
C ASN A 324 -22.04 27.52 30.67
N SER A 325 -21.65 26.38 31.25
CA SER A 325 -21.24 26.28 32.66
C SER A 325 -19.73 26.44 32.89
N LYS A 326 -18.88 26.02 31.94
CA LYS A 326 -17.42 26.18 31.99
C LYS A 326 -16.98 27.37 31.14
N GLY A 327 -17.23 28.57 31.60
CA GLY A 327 -16.74 29.79 30.94
C GLY A 327 -15.22 29.88 31.00
N THR A 328 -14.50 29.43 29.97
CA THR A 328 -13.09 29.76 29.60
C THR A 328 -12.03 29.93 30.71
N ALA A 329 -12.23 29.38 31.90
CA ALA A 329 -11.31 29.49 33.01
C ALA A 329 -11.55 28.30 33.93
N GLU A 330 -10.78 27.24 33.71
CA GLU A 330 -10.10 26.46 34.75
C GLU A 330 -9.37 25.31 34.04
N GLU A 331 -8.04 25.40 34.07
CA GLU A 331 -7.14 24.31 33.73
C GLU A 331 -7.28 23.23 34.82
N GLU A 332 -8.31 22.42 34.75
CA GLU A 332 -8.34 21.15 35.48
C GLU A 332 -8.06 20.00 34.53
N GLU A 333 -6.96 19.31 34.84
CA GLU A 333 -6.64 17.98 34.37
C GLU A 333 -7.84 17.07 34.67
N ASP A 334 -8.66 16.78 33.66
CA ASP A 334 -9.10 15.41 33.37
C ASP A 334 -10.17 15.36 32.27
N ASN A 335 -10.06 14.31 31.46
CA ASN A 335 -11.03 13.77 30.52
C ASN A 335 -11.40 14.65 29.31
N ILE A 336 -10.66 14.41 28.22
CA ILE A 336 -11.23 14.50 26.88
C ILE A 336 -12.42 13.53 26.88
N ILE A 337 -13.63 14.09 26.96
CA ILE A 337 -14.87 13.35 26.72
C ILE A 337 -14.79 12.94 25.23
N ALA A 338 -14.41 11.68 25.01
CA ALA A 338 -14.70 11.01 23.76
C ALA A 338 -16.17 11.25 23.45
N LEU A 339 -16.50 11.51 22.18
CA LEU A 339 -17.88 11.56 21.73
C LEU A 339 -18.53 10.21 22.07
N ASP A 340 -19.14 10.10 23.26
CA ASP A 340 -20.01 9.00 23.64
C ASP A 340 -21.27 9.17 22.81
N VAL A 341 -21.23 8.55 21.63
CA VAL A 341 -22.39 8.40 20.75
C VAL A 341 -23.06 7.09 21.18
N GLN A 342 -24.23 7.22 21.83
CA GLN A 342 -25.13 6.11 22.15
C GLN A 342 -25.60 5.36 20.91
#